data_AF-A0A7C1Z7B8-F1
#
_entry.id   AF-A0A7C1Z7B8-F1
#
_cell.length_a   1.000
_cell.length_b   1.000
_cell.length_c   1.000
_cell.angle_alpha   90.00
_cell.angle_beta   90.00
_cell.angle_gamma   90.00
#
_symmetry.space_group_name_H-M   'P 1'
#
loop_
_entity.id
_entity.type
_entity.pdbx_description
1 polymer ?
#
loop_
_entity_poly.entity_id
_entity_poly.type
_entity_poly.pdbx_seq_one_letter_code
_entity_poly.pdbx_strand_id
1 'polypeptide(L)'
;MVGKKNIVFGFIYLVLTASLGPYMIVKMSPDIAEAGKNKQTHVGNIQQIEDSDFENPETMEPLTAKQIAMANSRGILALSRLDIERGLLNDMKGGPHAHGNLEAVLNILAGLMLLFLAAPVMIKQAISWLFILGAILHSGMLYLRAFDVGFAGKLLYLGPWTVLLALLLAGVAAAVWLKPEIVSDN
;
A
#
# COMPACT_ATOMS: atom_id res chain seq x y z
N MET A 1 25.99 20.01 -1.51
CA MET A 1 24.59 19.90 -1.97
C MET A 1 23.86 18.78 -1.24
N VAL A 2 23.38 19.07 -0.03
CA VAL A 2 22.71 18.13 0.87
C VAL A 2 21.49 17.50 0.20
N GLY A 3 20.72 18.26 -0.59
CA GLY A 3 19.50 17.77 -1.23
C GLY A 3 19.69 16.61 -2.23
N LYS A 4 20.89 16.45 -2.81
CA LYS A 4 21.16 15.42 -3.82
C LYS A 4 20.88 14.01 -3.31
N LYS A 5 21.17 13.72 -2.03
CA LYS A 5 20.94 12.39 -1.46
C LYS A 5 19.46 12.01 -1.41
N ASN A 6 18.57 12.96 -1.07
CA ASN A 6 17.13 12.69 -1.05
C ASN A 6 16.58 12.47 -2.46
N ILE A 7 17.08 13.20 -3.46
CA ILE A 7 16.69 12.99 -4.86
C ILE A 7 17.06 11.57 -5.30
N VAL A 8 18.32 11.16 -5.09
CA VAL A 8 18.79 9.82 -5.46
C VAL A 8 18.03 8.74 -4.71
N PHE A 9 17.90 8.90 -3.38
CA PHE A 9 17.11 7.98 -2.56
C PHE A 9 15.68 7.88 -3.07
N GLY A 10 15.00 9.01 -3.29
CA GLY A 10 13.63 9.06 -3.72
C GLY A 10 13.39 8.38 -5.07
N PHE A 11 14.27 8.55 -6.06
CA PHE A 11 14.14 7.82 -7.33
C PHE A 11 14.34 6.32 -7.17
N ILE A 12 15.36 5.88 -6.43
CA ILE A 12 15.59 4.45 -6.17
C ILE A 12 14.40 3.85 -5.43
N TYR A 13 13.93 4.56 -4.41
CA TYR A 13 12.81 4.14 -3.58
C TYR A 13 11.52 4.08 -4.38
N LEU A 14 11.26 5.05 -5.26
CA LEU A 14 10.11 5.06 -6.16
C LEU A 14 10.11 3.85 -7.09
N VAL A 15 11.27 3.48 -7.66
CA VAL A 15 11.37 2.29 -8.52
C VAL A 15 10.98 1.04 -7.73
N LEU A 16 11.48 0.90 -6.50
CA LEU A 16 11.16 -0.24 -5.63
C LEU A 16 9.67 -0.29 -5.28
N THR A 17 9.09 0.82 -4.83
CA THR A 17 7.70 0.84 -4.36
C THR A 17 6.72 0.77 -5.52
N ALA A 18 7.00 1.42 -6.65
CA ALA A 18 6.15 1.36 -7.85
C ALA A 18 6.18 -0.02 -8.50
N SER A 19 7.27 -0.79 -8.35
CA SER A 19 7.33 -2.18 -8.83
C SER A 19 6.31 -3.10 -8.15
N LEU A 20 5.76 -2.72 -7.00
CA LEU A 20 4.65 -3.45 -6.37
C LEU A 20 3.38 -3.44 -7.25
N GLY A 21 3.18 -2.42 -8.10
CA GLY A 21 2.06 -2.37 -9.04
C GLY A 21 2.04 -3.59 -9.97
N PRO A 22 3.08 -3.79 -10.79
CA PRO A 22 3.25 -5.00 -11.60
C PRO A 22 3.23 -6.30 -10.78
N TYR A 23 3.86 -6.33 -9.60
CA TYR A 23 3.84 -7.51 -8.74
C TYR A 23 2.42 -7.93 -8.34
N MET A 24 1.57 -6.98 -7.90
CA MET A 24 0.17 -7.23 -7.57
C MET A 24 -0.60 -7.82 -8.76
N ILE A 25 -0.36 -7.31 -9.97
CA ILE A 25 -1.00 -7.82 -11.20
C ILE A 25 -0.58 -9.26 -11.48
N VAL A 26 0.70 -9.57 -11.37
CA VAL A 26 1.23 -10.90 -11.74
C VAL A 26 0.95 -11.95 -10.68
N LYS A 27 0.94 -11.57 -9.40
CA LYS A 27 0.88 -12.51 -8.28
C LYS A 27 -0.46 -12.57 -7.56
N MET A 28 -1.30 -11.53 -7.61
CA MET A 28 -2.53 -11.48 -6.80
C MET A 28 -3.79 -11.41 -7.65
N SER A 29 -3.75 -10.71 -8.79
CA SER A 29 -4.92 -10.67 -9.70
C SER A 29 -5.38 -12.05 -10.17
N PRO A 30 -4.51 -13.05 -10.45
CA PRO A 30 -4.97 -14.39 -10.80
C PRO A 30 -5.80 -15.05 -9.69
N ASP A 31 -5.37 -14.93 -8.43
CA ASP A 31 -6.05 -15.53 -7.28
C ASP A 31 -7.42 -14.89 -7.03
N ILE A 32 -7.52 -13.56 -7.21
CA ILE A 32 -8.79 -12.84 -7.17
C ILE A 32 -9.72 -13.28 -8.32
N ALA A 33 -9.17 -13.48 -9.52
CA ALA A 33 -9.95 -13.95 -10.66
C ALA A 33 -10.47 -15.37 -10.44
N GLU A 34 -9.66 -16.26 -9.87
CA GLU A 34 -10.07 -17.62 -9.48
C GLU A 34 -11.15 -17.58 -8.40
N ALA A 35 -10.94 -16.82 -7.33
CA ALA A 35 -11.92 -16.65 -6.25
C ALA A 35 -13.24 -16.06 -6.78
N GLY A 36 -13.17 -15.12 -7.73
CA GLY A 36 -14.32 -14.54 -8.40
C GLY A 36 -15.12 -15.55 -9.23
N LYS A 37 -14.43 -16.43 -9.98
CA LYS A 37 -15.07 -17.54 -10.71
C LYS A 37 -15.74 -18.51 -9.74
N ASN A 38 -15.04 -18.89 -8.66
CA ASN A 38 -15.56 -19.79 -7.65
C ASN A 38 -16.82 -19.22 -6.98
N LYS A 39 -16.79 -17.94 -6.58
CA LYS A 39 -17.96 -17.19 -6.10
C LYS A 39 -19.09 -17.22 -7.11
N GLN A 40 -18.82 -16.96 -8.38
CA GLN A 40 -19.86 -16.94 -9.42
C GLN A 40 -20.55 -18.31 -9.55
N THR A 41 -19.78 -19.40 -9.51
CA THR A 41 -20.32 -20.76 -9.56
C THR A 41 -21.18 -21.09 -8.35
N HIS A 42 -20.69 -20.88 -7.13
CA HIS A 42 -21.42 -21.34 -5.94
C HIS A 42 -22.56 -20.41 -5.52
N VAL A 43 -22.42 -19.10 -5.68
CA VAL A 43 -23.52 -18.16 -5.42
C VAL A 43 -24.56 -18.25 -6.54
N GLY A 44 -24.14 -18.44 -7.80
CA GLY A 44 -25.08 -18.69 -8.90
C GLY A 44 -25.91 -19.96 -8.69
N ASN A 45 -25.31 -21.02 -8.16
CA ASN A 45 -26.04 -22.24 -7.79
C ASN A 45 -27.09 -21.99 -6.69
N ILE A 46 -26.78 -21.16 -5.68
CA ILE A 46 -27.76 -20.80 -4.64
C ILE A 46 -28.91 -19.99 -5.26
N GLN A 47 -28.59 -19.02 -6.12
CA GLN A 47 -29.61 -18.23 -6.81
C GLN A 47 -30.54 -19.13 -7.63
N GLN A 48 -29.97 -20.09 -8.35
CA GLN A 48 -30.76 -21.04 -9.14
C GLN A 48 -31.66 -21.92 -8.25
N ILE A 49 -31.18 -22.35 -7.08
CA ILE A 49 -31.98 -23.11 -6.10
C ILE A 49 -33.14 -22.26 -5.56
N GLU A 50 -32.91 -20.97 -5.32
CA GLU A 50 -33.96 -20.03 -4.88
C GLU A 50 -34.99 -19.79 -6.01
N ASP A 51 -34.50 -19.55 -7.24
CA ASP A 51 -35.34 -19.30 -8.41
C ASP A 51 -36.17 -20.55 -8.81
N SER A 52 -35.72 -21.75 -8.46
CA SER A 52 -36.44 -23.02 -8.68
C SER A 52 -37.36 -23.43 -7.52
N ASP A 53 -37.66 -22.53 -6.58
CA ASP A 53 -38.46 -22.81 -5.38
C ASP A 53 -37.94 -24.02 -4.57
N PHE A 54 -36.61 -24.13 -4.50
CA PHE A 54 -35.89 -25.22 -3.83
C PHE A 54 -36.10 -26.61 -4.43
N GLU A 55 -36.53 -26.71 -5.69
CA GLU A 55 -36.60 -27.96 -6.43
C GLU A 55 -35.31 -28.24 -7.20
N ASN A 56 -34.97 -29.52 -7.36
CA ASN A 56 -33.88 -29.92 -8.23
C ASN A 56 -34.28 -29.68 -9.69
N PRO A 57 -33.54 -28.84 -10.45
CA PRO A 57 -33.91 -28.49 -11.83
C PRO A 57 -33.89 -29.68 -12.80
N GLU A 58 -33.23 -30.79 -12.46
CA GLU A 58 -33.21 -32.01 -13.28
C GLU A 58 -34.33 -32.99 -12.94
N THR A 59 -34.66 -33.15 -11.65
CA THR A 59 -35.63 -34.18 -11.20
C THR A 59 -37.00 -33.61 -10.82
N MET A 60 -37.13 -32.29 -10.69
CA MET A 60 -38.32 -31.58 -10.18
C MET A 60 -38.74 -32.02 -8.76
N GLU A 61 -37.84 -32.66 -8.01
CA GLU A 61 -38.10 -33.06 -6.63
C GLU A 61 -37.59 -31.98 -5.66
N PRO A 62 -38.28 -31.75 -4.52
CA PRO A 62 -37.80 -30.84 -3.49
C PRO A 62 -36.41 -31.23 -2.98
N LEU A 63 -35.50 -30.25 -2.90
CA LEU A 63 -34.18 -30.45 -2.31
C LEU A 63 -34.29 -30.71 -0.81
N THR A 64 -33.44 -31.59 -0.31
CA THR A 64 -33.35 -31.84 1.13
C THR A 64 -32.73 -30.63 1.85
N ALA A 65 -33.12 -30.41 3.10
CA ALA A 65 -32.52 -29.38 3.96
C ALA A 65 -30.98 -29.48 4.02
N LYS A 66 -30.43 -30.71 3.96
CA LYS A 66 -28.98 -30.96 3.93
C LYS A 66 -28.33 -30.43 2.65
N GLN A 67 -28.95 -30.63 1.49
CA GLN A 67 -28.45 -30.13 0.20
C GLN A 67 -28.46 -28.60 0.18
N ILE A 68 -29.56 -27.98 0.63
CA ILE A 68 -29.68 -26.51 0.72
C ILE A 68 -28.61 -25.95 1.67
N ALA A 69 -28.45 -26.54 2.86
CA ALA A 69 -27.45 -26.10 3.83
C ALA A 69 -26.01 -26.23 3.30
N MET A 70 -25.70 -27.31 2.58
CA MET A 70 -24.39 -27.49 1.95
C MET A 70 -24.14 -26.48 0.82
N ALA A 71 -25.15 -26.21 -0.02
CA ALA A 71 -25.07 -25.20 -1.08
C ALA A 71 -24.81 -23.82 -0.49
N ASN A 72 -25.59 -23.42 0.53
CA ASN A 72 -25.40 -22.15 1.24
C ASN A 72 -24.00 -22.04 1.87
N SER A 73 -23.56 -23.07 2.59
CA SER A 73 -22.22 -23.08 3.21
C SER A 73 -21.10 -22.91 2.18
N ARG A 74 -21.21 -23.55 1.01
CA ARG A 74 -20.24 -23.39 -0.09
C ARG A 74 -20.25 -21.98 -0.65
N GLY A 75 -21.43 -21.37 -0.82
CA GLY A 75 -21.54 -19.98 -1.26
C GLY A 75 -20.89 -18.99 -0.29
N ILE A 76 -21.13 -19.16 1.01
CA ILE A 76 -20.52 -18.33 2.06
C ILE A 76 -18.98 -18.46 2.04
N LEU A 77 -18.46 -19.69 1.95
CA LEU A 77 -17.01 -19.90 1.85
C LEU A 77 -16.40 -19.29 0.58
N ALA A 78 -17.11 -19.36 -0.54
CA ALA A 78 -16.66 -18.77 -1.80
C ALA A 78 -16.63 -17.23 -1.74
N LEU A 79 -17.63 -16.60 -1.09
CA LEU A 79 -17.63 -15.16 -0.80
C LEU A 79 -16.46 -14.78 0.12
N SER A 80 -16.31 -15.49 1.24
CA SER A 80 -15.24 -15.24 2.20
C SER A 80 -13.85 -15.32 1.56
N ARG A 81 -13.61 -16.31 0.69
CA ARG A 81 -12.34 -16.40 -0.05
C ARG A 81 -12.10 -15.18 -0.94
N LEU A 82 -13.10 -14.73 -1.70
CA LEU A 82 -12.96 -13.53 -2.54
C LEU A 82 -12.64 -12.28 -1.72
N ASP A 83 -13.28 -12.12 -0.56
CA ASP A 83 -13.05 -10.99 0.33
C ASP A 83 -11.64 -11.01 0.91
N ILE A 84 -11.12 -12.18 1.29
CA ILE A 84 -9.74 -12.37 1.75
C ILE A 84 -8.74 -11.96 0.65
N GLU A 85 -8.89 -12.48 -0.57
CA GLU A 85 -7.95 -12.17 -1.66
C GLU A 85 -7.95 -10.67 -2.03
N ARG A 86 -9.13 -10.04 -2.01
CA ARG A 86 -9.26 -8.58 -2.20
C ARG A 86 -8.65 -7.79 -1.05
N GLY A 87 -8.81 -8.27 0.18
CA GLY A 87 -8.20 -7.69 1.37
C GLY A 87 -6.69 -7.61 1.23
N LEU A 88 -6.05 -8.73 0.88
CA LEU A 88 -4.59 -8.79 0.65
C LEU A 88 -4.13 -7.79 -0.41
N LEU A 89 -4.85 -7.70 -1.55
CA LEU A 89 -4.52 -6.74 -2.61
C LEU A 89 -4.66 -5.30 -2.12
N ASN A 90 -5.75 -4.99 -1.43
CA ASN A 90 -6.03 -3.65 -0.94
C ASN A 90 -5.00 -3.21 0.11
N ASP A 91 -4.58 -4.13 0.98
CA ASP A 91 -3.53 -3.89 1.97
C ASP A 91 -2.20 -3.50 1.31
N MET A 92 -1.82 -4.18 0.23
CA MET A 92 -0.60 -3.87 -0.51
C MET A 92 -0.72 -2.58 -1.32
N LYS A 93 -1.85 -2.37 -1.99
CA LYS A 93 -2.14 -1.18 -2.80
C LYS A 93 -2.19 0.08 -1.94
N GLY A 94 -2.96 0.05 -0.86
CA GLY A 94 -3.17 1.18 0.05
C GLY A 94 -2.02 1.38 1.03
N GLY A 95 -1.32 0.31 1.44
CA GLY A 95 -0.17 0.37 2.33
C GLY A 95 1.12 0.70 1.56
N PRO A 96 2.02 -0.28 1.38
CA PRO A 96 3.38 -0.04 0.90
C PRO A 96 3.47 0.57 -0.50
N HIS A 97 2.56 0.27 -1.42
CA HIS A 97 2.60 0.84 -2.76
C HIS A 97 2.27 2.35 -2.74
N ALA A 98 1.10 2.73 -2.21
CA ALA A 98 0.69 4.13 -2.18
C ALA A 98 1.57 5.00 -1.28
N HIS A 99 1.84 4.56 -0.04
CA HIS A 99 2.67 5.33 0.89
C HIS A 99 4.12 5.36 0.43
N GLY A 100 4.64 4.26 -0.10
CA GLY A 100 6.01 4.21 -0.65
C GLY A 100 6.23 5.20 -1.78
N ASN A 101 5.31 5.24 -2.74
CA ASN A 101 5.38 6.19 -3.85
C ASN A 101 5.27 7.64 -3.37
N LEU A 102 4.37 7.94 -2.42
CA LEU A 102 4.23 9.27 -1.84
C LEU A 102 5.52 9.72 -1.14
N GLU A 103 6.10 8.88 -0.30
CA GLU A 103 7.30 9.20 0.46
C GLU A 103 8.56 9.27 -0.40
N ALA A 104 8.60 8.51 -1.50
CA ALA A 104 9.60 8.65 -2.54
C ALA A 104 9.54 10.04 -3.19
N VAL A 105 8.35 10.47 -3.60
CA VAL A 105 8.11 11.81 -4.19
C VAL A 105 8.43 12.90 -3.17
N LEU A 106 8.01 12.76 -1.91
CA LEU A 106 8.34 13.71 -0.85
C LEU A 106 9.86 13.83 -0.67
N ASN A 107 10.62 12.73 -0.76
CA ASN A 107 12.07 12.79 -0.73
C ASN A 107 12.66 13.53 -1.93
N ILE A 108 12.15 13.29 -3.14
CA ILE A 108 12.60 14.03 -4.33
C ILE A 108 12.34 15.54 -4.16
N LEU A 109 11.12 15.91 -3.75
CA LEU A 109 10.72 17.31 -3.55
C LEU A 109 11.50 17.98 -2.41
N ALA A 110 11.68 17.29 -1.28
CA ALA A 110 12.50 17.78 -0.18
C ALA A 110 13.96 17.97 -0.62
N GLY A 111 14.49 17.03 -1.41
CA GLY A 111 15.82 17.13 -2.00
C GLY A 111 15.97 18.36 -2.88
N LEU A 112 15.00 18.61 -3.77
CA LEU A 112 14.96 19.82 -4.60
C LEU A 112 14.89 21.09 -3.74
N MET A 113 13.96 21.15 -2.78
CA MET A 113 13.82 22.28 -1.87
C MET A 113 15.12 22.60 -1.12
N LEU A 114 15.83 21.58 -0.63
CA LEU A 114 17.10 21.74 0.08
C LEU A 114 18.21 22.38 -0.77
N LEU A 115 18.14 22.31 -2.11
CA LEU A 115 19.07 23.00 -3.00
C LEU A 115 18.86 24.53 -2.99
N PHE A 116 17.66 25.00 -2.65
CA PHE A 116 17.28 26.42 -2.64
C PHE A 116 17.29 27.05 -1.23
N LEU A 117 17.52 26.25 -0.19
CA LEU A 117 17.61 26.78 1.18
C LEU A 117 18.99 27.39 1.43
N ALA A 118 19.07 28.60 1.95
CA ALA A 118 20.30 29.20 2.48
C ALA A 118 20.51 28.90 3.98
N ALA A 119 19.87 27.85 4.50
CA ALA A 119 19.96 27.44 5.89
C ALA A 119 21.35 26.86 6.22
N PRO A 120 21.78 26.90 7.50
CA PRO A 120 22.97 26.17 7.96
C PRO A 120 22.98 24.71 7.52
N VAL A 121 24.15 24.21 7.10
CA VAL A 121 24.31 22.84 6.57
C VAL A 121 23.73 21.79 7.52
N MET A 122 23.91 21.96 8.83
CA MET A 122 23.37 21.05 9.85
C MET A 122 21.83 20.95 9.82
N ILE A 123 21.13 22.06 9.58
CA ILE A 123 19.66 22.06 9.48
C ILE A 123 19.23 21.33 8.21
N LYS A 124 19.89 21.59 7.08
CA LYS A 124 19.61 20.85 5.84
C LYS A 124 19.84 19.36 6.01
N GLN A 125 20.93 18.98 6.69
CA GLN A 125 21.28 17.59 6.97
C GLN A 125 20.22 16.92 7.84
N ALA A 126 19.75 17.59 8.90
CA ALA A 126 18.69 17.09 9.77
C ALA A 126 17.40 16.86 9.00
N ILE A 127 16.90 17.85 8.24
CA ILE A 127 15.69 17.73 7.41
C ILE A 127 15.84 16.55 6.42
N SER A 128 16.97 16.52 5.72
CA SER A 128 17.27 15.47 4.75
C SER A 128 17.20 14.07 5.36
N TRP A 129 17.87 13.86 6.49
CA TRP A 129 17.90 12.56 7.16
C TRP A 129 16.54 12.17 7.74
N LEU A 130 15.77 13.13 8.26
CA LEU A 130 14.42 12.86 8.75
C LEU A 130 13.48 12.40 7.64
N PHE A 131 13.57 12.96 6.43
CA PHE A 131 12.77 12.46 5.29
C PHE A 131 13.14 11.04 4.87
N ILE A 132 14.44 10.70 4.85
CA ILE A 132 14.90 9.36 4.49
C ILE A 132 14.52 8.36 5.57
N LEU A 133 14.82 8.68 6.84
CA LEU A 133 14.51 7.83 7.98
C LEU A 133 13.00 7.65 8.13
N GLY A 134 12.22 8.72 7.97
CA GLY A 134 10.77 8.68 7.96
C GLY A 134 10.22 7.75 6.90
N ALA A 135 10.74 7.83 5.66
CA ALA A 135 10.33 6.93 4.59
C ALA A 135 10.63 5.45 4.90
N ILE A 136 11.83 5.17 5.42
CA ILE A 136 12.23 3.80 5.80
C ILE A 136 11.36 3.28 6.95
N LEU A 137 11.14 4.09 7.98
CA LEU A 137 10.37 3.70 9.17
C LEU A 137 8.87 3.64 8.93
N HIS A 138 8.34 4.37 7.94
CA HIS A 138 6.91 4.35 7.59
C HIS A 138 6.64 3.39 6.43
N SER A 139 6.73 3.84 5.18
CA SER A 139 6.44 2.99 4.03
C SER A 139 7.40 1.82 3.87
N GLY A 140 8.64 1.93 4.33
CA GLY A 140 9.61 0.83 4.29
C GLY A 140 9.21 -0.29 5.24
N MET A 141 8.70 0.06 6.43
CA MET A 141 8.14 -0.93 7.35
C MET A 141 6.79 -1.48 6.85
N LEU A 142 5.97 -0.70 6.16
CA LEU A 142 4.79 -1.23 5.46
C LEU A 142 5.19 -2.25 4.39
N TYR A 143 6.27 -1.97 3.65
CA TYR A 143 6.79 -2.86 2.61
C TYR A 143 7.25 -4.18 3.25
N LEU A 144 8.09 -4.11 4.27
CA LEU A 144 8.59 -5.28 4.98
C LEU A 144 7.44 -6.09 5.63
N ARG A 145 6.44 -5.41 6.20
CA ARG A 145 5.25 -6.06 6.76
C ARG A 145 4.44 -6.82 5.71
N ALA A 146 4.33 -6.29 4.48
CA ALA A 146 3.62 -6.98 3.40
C ALA A 146 4.31 -8.28 2.97
N PHE A 147 5.60 -8.45 3.27
CA PHE A 147 6.37 -9.68 3.08
C PHE A 147 6.64 -10.42 4.39
N ASP A 148 5.76 -10.24 5.39
CA ASP A 148 5.74 -10.98 6.65
C ASP A 148 7.01 -10.85 7.53
N VAL A 149 7.69 -9.69 7.45
CA VAL A 149 8.85 -9.41 8.30
C VAL A 149 8.39 -8.93 9.69
N GLY A 150 8.46 -9.82 10.68
CA GLY A 150 7.81 -9.64 11.99
C GLY A 150 8.22 -8.42 12.82
N PHE A 151 9.42 -7.85 12.67
CA PHE A 151 9.81 -6.64 13.42
C PHE A 151 9.25 -5.35 12.82
N ALA A 152 8.80 -5.37 11.56
CA ALA A 152 8.42 -4.16 10.83
C ALA A 152 7.24 -3.44 11.49
N GLY A 153 6.27 -4.19 12.01
CA GLY A 153 5.12 -3.62 12.71
C GLY A 153 5.47 -2.81 13.97
N LYS A 154 6.59 -3.11 14.65
CA LYS A 154 6.99 -2.40 15.87
C LYS A 154 7.56 -1.01 15.57
N LEU A 155 8.34 -0.90 14.50
CA LEU A 155 9.01 0.34 14.11
C LEU A 155 8.11 1.26 13.28
N LEU A 156 7.06 0.70 12.67
CA LEU A 156 6.11 1.43 11.82
C LEU A 156 5.57 2.71 12.47
N TYR A 157 5.25 2.66 13.77
CA TYR A 157 4.64 3.79 14.49
C TYR A 157 5.55 5.02 14.59
N LEU A 158 6.87 4.86 14.47
CA LEU A 158 7.82 5.97 14.51
C LEU A 158 7.90 6.73 13.19
N GLY A 159 7.57 6.05 12.08
CA GLY A 159 7.66 6.58 10.74
C GLY A 159 6.84 7.86 10.52
N PRO A 160 5.50 7.84 10.75
CA PRO A 160 4.65 9.01 10.53
C PRO A 160 5.13 10.26 11.28
N TRP A 161 5.50 10.10 12.56
CA TRP A 161 6.00 11.22 13.37
C TRP A 161 7.30 11.80 12.84
N THR A 162 8.18 10.92 12.34
CA THR A 162 9.46 11.33 11.73
C THR A 162 9.23 12.12 10.44
N VAL A 163 8.30 11.66 9.58
CA VAL A 163 7.92 12.37 8.34
C VAL A 163 7.26 13.72 8.66
N LEU A 164 6.35 13.78 9.63
CA LEU A 164 5.70 15.03 10.04
C LEU A 164 6.70 16.04 10.60
N LEU A 165 7.67 15.59 11.41
CA LEU A 165 8.75 16.44 11.88
C LEU A 165 9.61 16.96 10.73
N ALA A 166 9.92 16.10 9.75
CA ALA A 166 10.67 16.51 8.55
C ALA A 166 9.91 17.59 7.76
N LEU A 167 8.61 17.42 7.55
CA LEU A 167 7.73 18.38 6.88
C LEU A 167 7.65 19.71 7.62
N LEU A 168 7.48 19.68 8.95
CA LEU A 168 7.44 20.88 9.77
C LEU A 168 8.75 21.68 9.68
N LEU A 169 9.89 21.00 9.86
CA LEU A 169 11.20 21.64 9.78
C LEU A 169 11.50 22.16 8.38
N ALA A 170 11.10 21.44 7.34
CA ALA A 170 11.19 21.90 5.96
C ALA A 170 10.37 23.18 5.71
N GLY A 171 9.12 23.21 6.18
CA GLY A 171 8.25 24.38 6.05
C GLY A 171 8.80 25.60 6.78
N VAL A 172 9.26 25.44 8.02
CA VAL A 172 9.91 26.51 8.80
C VAL A 172 11.19 26.97 8.10
N ALA A 173 12.01 26.04 7.62
CA ALA A 173 13.25 26.39 6.95
C ALA A 173 13.01 27.14 5.63
N ALA A 174 11.98 26.75 4.87
CA ALA A 174 11.57 27.45 3.66
C ALA A 174 11.10 28.88 3.95
N ALA A 175 10.32 29.08 5.02
CA ALA A 175 9.86 30.42 5.39
C ALA A 175 11.00 31.39 5.74
N VAL A 176 12.11 30.88 6.30
CA VAL A 176 13.22 31.72 6.78
C VAL A 176 14.36 31.84 5.77
N TRP A 177 14.71 30.76 5.07
CA TRP A 177 15.95 30.67 4.29
C TRP A 177 15.77 30.36 2.80
N LEU A 178 14.54 30.28 2.28
CA LEU A 178 14.36 30.00 0.85
C LEU A 178 14.91 31.13 -0.02
N LYS A 179 15.66 30.75 -1.05
CA LYS A 179 16.19 31.64 -2.08
C LYS A 179 15.67 31.24 -3.46
N PRO A 180 15.56 32.18 -4.41
CA PRO A 180 15.15 31.88 -5.79
C PRO A 180 16.23 31.15 -6.59
N GLU A 181 17.47 31.13 -6.10
CA GLU A 181 18.63 30.52 -6.75
C GLU A 181 19.18 29.34 -5.95
N ILE A 182 19.91 28.47 -6.64
CA ILE A 182 20.56 27.30 -6.03
C ILE A 182 21.69 27.79 -5.12
N VAL A 183 21.72 27.27 -3.89
CA VAL A 183 22.70 27.63 -2.86
C VAL A 183 23.76 26.54 -2.72
N SER A 184 25.04 26.94 -2.73
CA SER A 184 26.14 26.03 -2.40
C SER A 184 26.18 25.74 -0.90
N ASP A 185 26.48 24.49 -0.55
CA ASP A 185 26.80 24.12 0.84
C ASP A 185 28.32 24.22 0.99
N ASN A 186 28.79 25.38 1.42
CA ASN A 186 30.19 25.57 1.83
C ASN A 186 30.35 25.32 3.32
#